data_AF-A0A6V7URH5-F1
#
_entry.id   AF-A0A6V7URH5-F1
#
_cell.length_a   1.000
_cell.length_b   1.000
_cell.length_c   1.000
_cell.angle_alpha   90.00
_cell.angle_beta   90.00
_cell.angle_gamma   90.00
#
_symmetry.space_group_name_H-M   'P 1'
#
loop_
_entity.id
_entity.type
_entity.pdbx_description
1 polymer ?
#
loop_
_entity_poly.entity_id
_entity_poly.type
_entity_poly.pdbx_seq_one_letter_code
_entity_poly.pdbx_strand_id
1 'polypeptide(L)'
;MSRTAICGVRNYFKNNLNELLRHLHKIIVRIGPLMLKELNQKSTKIEFNCLIDQICSLPSDVLNSHFQLFSAYVLTAILDVRRNIRQMAFNILILLFKRYPKLCYQKEEIFEKFLLVLDGPRRPTDDRKELLDAIYLFLVTFSTFSDNSLIWPERELKINFSCKEQTNSTVRLLPNPNCFDFPVLYNKTDTKTFFLQKSDSLLYCCKIICPLLLSIIYEMECESDKLVNPIMSRINLTLNKLIDIAIIFIENNQKENQIKDELRNIFAPLKKCSFIIKSKKLLKRLDLISKI
;
A
#
# COMPACT_ATOMS: atom_id res chain seq x y z
N MET A 1 3.15 -26.11 10.59
CA MET A 1 2.29 -26.75 9.57
C MET A 1 3.18 -27.39 8.53
N SER A 2 2.91 -28.64 8.18
CA SER A 2 3.59 -29.33 7.09
C SER A 2 3.11 -28.84 5.72
N ARG A 3 3.89 -29.06 4.66
CA ARG A 3 3.48 -28.79 3.26
C ARG A 3 2.12 -29.39 2.92
N THR A 4 1.87 -30.63 3.35
CA THR A 4 0.62 -31.37 3.12
C THR A 4 -0.58 -30.67 3.75
N ALA A 5 -0.40 -30.05 4.92
CA ALA A 5 -1.46 -29.27 5.56
C ALA A 5 -1.79 -27.99 4.77
N ILE A 6 -0.79 -27.25 4.29
CA ILE A 6 -1.01 -26.03 3.50
C ILE A 6 -1.71 -26.37 2.17
N CYS A 7 -1.23 -27.40 1.47
CA CYS A 7 -1.81 -27.86 0.21
C CYS A 7 -3.24 -28.39 0.42
N GLY A 8 -3.47 -29.18 1.49
CA GLY A 8 -4.79 -29.69 1.84
C GLY A 8 -5.80 -28.56 2.12
N VAL A 9 -5.39 -27.55 2.90
CA VAL A 9 -6.20 -26.37 3.19
C VAL A 9 -6.51 -25.58 1.91
N ARG A 10 -5.52 -25.34 1.05
CA ARG A 10 -5.71 -24.64 -0.24
C ARG A 10 -6.70 -25.40 -1.14
N ASN A 11 -6.48 -26.70 -1.34
CA ASN A 11 -7.33 -27.52 -2.20
C ASN A 11 -8.75 -27.63 -1.66
N TYR A 12 -8.92 -27.74 -0.34
CA TYR A 12 -10.23 -27.74 0.30
C TYR A 12 -10.99 -26.44 0.00
N PHE A 13 -10.35 -25.27 0.16
CA PHE A 13 -11.00 -23.99 -0.08
C PHE A 13 -11.20 -23.65 -1.55
N LYS A 14 -10.36 -24.19 -2.46
CA LYS A 14 -10.56 -24.02 -3.91
C LYS A 14 -11.94 -24.52 -4.35
N ASN A 15 -12.42 -25.59 -3.71
CA ASN A 15 -13.72 -26.18 -4.02
C ASN A 15 -14.83 -25.75 -3.03
N ASN A 16 -14.48 -25.06 -1.93
CA ASN A 16 -15.41 -24.67 -0.86
C ASN A 16 -15.19 -23.22 -0.42
N LEU A 17 -15.42 -22.26 -1.33
CA LEU A 17 -15.26 -20.83 -1.05
C LEU A 17 -16.09 -20.34 0.15
N ASN A 18 -17.30 -20.87 0.34
CA ASN A 18 -18.16 -20.51 1.48
C ASN A 18 -17.51 -20.86 2.83
N GLU A 19 -16.77 -21.96 2.90
CA GLU A 19 -16.06 -22.36 4.12
C GLU A 19 -14.82 -21.49 4.37
N LEU A 20 -14.14 -21.03 3.31
CA LEU A 20 -13.07 -20.04 3.43
C LEU A 20 -13.63 -18.74 4.03
N LEU A 21 -14.78 -18.25 3.54
CA LEU A 21 -15.45 -17.07 4.07
C LEU A 21 -15.81 -17.23 5.55
N ARG A 22 -16.43 -18.37 5.90
CA ARG A 22 -16.88 -18.67 7.26
C ARG A 22 -15.75 -18.80 8.28
N HIS A 23 -14.57 -19.26 7.84
CA HIS A 23 -13.45 -19.55 8.71
C HIS A 23 -12.23 -18.65 8.51
N LEU A 24 -12.39 -17.54 7.78
CA LEU A 24 -11.30 -16.63 7.42
C LEU A 24 -10.49 -16.15 8.63
N HIS A 25 -11.14 -15.75 9.72
CA HIS A 25 -10.45 -15.37 10.96
C HIS A 25 -9.53 -16.48 11.48
N LYS A 26 -10.03 -17.73 11.58
CA LYS A 26 -9.26 -18.88 12.07
C LYS A 26 -8.08 -19.17 11.15
N ILE A 27 -8.29 -19.02 9.84
CA ILE A 27 -7.25 -19.23 8.85
C ILE A 27 -6.16 -18.18 9.03
N ILE A 28 -6.50 -16.89 9.07
CA ILE A 28 -5.56 -15.78 9.28
C ILE A 28 -4.75 -15.98 10.56
N VAL A 29 -5.38 -16.34 11.67
CA VAL A 29 -4.69 -16.64 12.94
C VAL A 29 -3.70 -17.80 12.81
N ARG A 30 -3.98 -18.80 11.95
CA ARG A 30 -3.09 -19.95 11.73
C ARG A 30 -1.99 -19.69 10.71
N ILE A 31 -2.25 -18.88 9.68
CA ILE A 31 -1.27 -18.56 8.64
C ILE A 31 -0.35 -17.40 9.02
N GLY A 32 -0.79 -16.47 9.86
CA GLY A 32 0.00 -15.33 10.30
C GLY A 32 1.35 -15.72 10.90
N PRO A 33 1.41 -16.66 11.86
CA PRO A 33 2.67 -17.16 12.40
C PRO A 33 3.56 -17.87 11.36
N LEU A 34 3.01 -18.36 10.24
CA LEU A 34 3.82 -18.92 9.16
C LEU A 34 4.54 -17.83 8.36
N MET A 35 3.99 -16.61 8.30
CA MET A 35 4.69 -15.46 7.70
C MET A 35 5.99 -15.14 8.45
N LEU A 36 6.03 -15.41 9.76
CA LEU A 36 7.17 -15.16 10.63
C LEU A 36 8.15 -16.35 10.72
N LYS A 37 7.89 -17.41 9.96
CA LYS A 37 8.74 -18.61 9.92
C LYS A 37 9.47 -18.71 8.60
N GLU A 38 10.72 -19.15 8.68
CA GLU A 38 11.48 -19.41 7.47
C GLU A 38 11.03 -20.72 6.82
N LEU A 39 10.40 -20.59 5.65
CA LEU A 39 9.87 -21.73 4.91
C LEU A 39 10.97 -22.30 4.00
N ASN A 40 11.87 -23.13 4.53
CA ASN A 40 13.08 -23.56 3.82
C ASN A 40 12.82 -24.31 2.50
N GLN A 41 11.70 -25.04 2.40
CA GLN A 41 11.35 -25.82 1.21
C GLN A 41 10.67 -24.95 0.15
N LYS A 42 11.24 -24.89 -1.07
CA LYS A 42 10.68 -24.14 -2.22
C LYS A 42 9.22 -24.50 -2.50
N SER A 43 8.87 -25.78 -2.43
CA SER A 43 7.49 -26.24 -2.64
C SER A 43 6.53 -25.71 -1.56
N THR A 44 6.94 -25.67 -0.30
CA THR A 44 6.15 -25.10 0.80
C THR A 44 5.97 -23.59 0.63
N LYS A 45 6.99 -22.86 0.15
CA LYS A 45 6.87 -21.43 -0.19
C LYS A 45 5.82 -21.20 -1.28
N ILE A 46 5.85 -22.00 -2.35
CA ILE A 46 4.88 -21.89 -3.46
C ILE A 46 3.46 -22.11 -2.96
N GLU A 47 3.23 -23.20 -2.20
CA GLU A 47 1.92 -23.52 -1.64
C GLU A 47 1.41 -22.42 -0.70
N PHE A 48 2.29 -21.86 0.13
CA PHE A 48 1.96 -20.74 1.00
C PHE A 48 1.57 -19.49 0.20
N ASN A 49 2.36 -19.11 -0.81
CA ASN A 49 2.05 -17.96 -1.67
C ASN A 49 0.70 -18.14 -2.38
N CYS A 50 0.40 -19.34 -2.91
CA CYS A 50 -0.90 -19.60 -3.51
C CYS A 50 -2.06 -19.47 -2.51
N LEU A 51 -1.86 -19.87 -1.25
CA LEU A 51 -2.86 -19.69 -0.20
C LEU A 51 -3.07 -18.20 0.11
N ILE A 52 -1.99 -17.42 0.18
CA ILE A 52 -2.09 -15.96 0.35
C ILE A 52 -2.80 -15.31 -0.82
N ASP A 53 -2.47 -15.68 -2.06
CA ASP A 53 -3.16 -15.19 -3.25
C ASP A 53 -4.66 -15.51 -3.22
N GLN A 54 -5.02 -16.71 -2.76
CA GLN A 54 -6.41 -17.11 -2.61
C GLN A 54 -7.14 -16.26 -1.55
N ILE A 55 -6.52 -16.00 -0.41
CA ILE A 55 -7.09 -15.11 0.63
C ILE A 55 -7.23 -13.68 0.09
N CYS A 56 -6.21 -13.17 -0.59
CA CYS A 56 -6.19 -11.85 -1.22
C CYS A 56 -7.00 -11.74 -2.53
N SER A 57 -7.70 -12.82 -2.92
CA SER A 57 -8.69 -12.82 -4.00
C SER A 57 -10.11 -12.58 -3.51
N LEU A 58 -10.33 -12.62 -2.20
CA LEU A 58 -11.64 -12.40 -1.59
C LEU A 58 -12.06 -10.93 -1.74
N PRO A 59 -13.37 -10.64 -1.80
CA PRO A 59 -13.87 -9.26 -1.84
C PRO A 59 -13.34 -8.44 -0.67
N SER A 60 -13.10 -7.14 -0.89
CA SER A 60 -12.62 -6.21 0.13
C SER A 60 -13.49 -6.23 1.40
N ASP A 61 -14.80 -6.38 1.21
CA ASP A 61 -15.80 -6.35 2.28
C ASP A 61 -15.67 -7.53 3.24
N VAL A 62 -15.21 -8.67 2.73
CA VAL A 62 -14.94 -9.87 3.51
C VAL A 62 -13.62 -9.70 4.26
N LEU A 63 -12.58 -9.20 3.59
CA LEU A 63 -11.26 -9.09 4.21
C LEU A 63 -11.20 -7.96 5.25
N ASN A 64 -12.01 -6.91 5.11
CA ASN A 64 -11.99 -5.71 5.96
C ASN A 64 -12.01 -6.04 7.46
N SER A 65 -12.91 -6.92 7.90
CA SER A 65 -13.07 -7.33 9.30
C SER A 65 -11.87 -8.08 9.88
N HIS A 66 -10.95 -8.54 9.03
CA HIS A 66 -9.74 -9.25 9.42
C HIS A 66 -8.45 -8.56 8.96
N PHE A 67 -8.58 -7.44 8.26
CA PHE A 67 -7.48 -6.77 7.60
C PHE A 67 -6.44 -6.29 8.61
N GLN A 68 -6.87 -5.72 9.74
CA GLN A 68 -5.96 -5.25 10.79
C GLN A 68 -5.07 -6.37 11.34
N LEU A 69 -5.64 -7.53 11.63
CA LEU A 69 -4.87 -8.67 12.12
C LEU A 69 -3.93 -9.21 11.02
N PHE A 70 -4.43 -9.32 9.78
CA PHE A 70 -3.65 -9.80 8.65
C PHE A 70 -2.47 -8.87 8.34
N SER A 71 -2.71 -7.55 8.27
CA SER A 71 -1.67 -6.56 8.04
C SER A 71 -0.69 -6.51 9.20
N ALA A 72 -1.10 -6.68 10.45
CA ALA A 72 -0.18 -6.74 11.59
C ALA A 72 0.87 -7.86 11.45
N TYR A 73 0.47 -9.06 10.99
CA TYR A 73 1.43 -10.14 10.71
C TYR A 73 2.41 -9.77 9.59
N VAL A 74 1.90 -9.18 8.49
CA VAL A 74 2.73 -8.74 7.36
C VAL A 74 3.73 -7.66 7.80
N LEU A 75 3.25 -6.66 8.55
CA LEU A 75 4.04 -5.54 9.07
C LEU A 75 5.03 -5.96 10.16
N THR A 76 4.79 -7.07 10.84
CA THR A 76 5.78 -7.66 11.74
C THR A 76 6.85 -8.40 10.95
N ALA A 77 6.44 -9.18 9.94
CA ALA A 77 7.35 -9.95 9.10
C ALA A 77 8.25 -9.08 8.23
N ILE A 78 7.78 -7.91 7.76
CA ILE A 78 8.59 -7.01 6.93
C ILE A 78 9.77 -6.37 7.69
N LEU A 79 9.69 -6.31 9.02
CA LEU A 79 10.75 -5.82 9.90
C LEU A 79 11.66 -6.95 10.43
N ASP A 80 11.44 -8.19 10.01
CA ASP A 80 12.21 -9.34 10.48
C ASP A 80 13.70 -9.22 10.09
N VAL A 81 14.61 -9.71 10.92
CA VAL A 81 16.05 -9.67 10.64
C VAL A 81 16.44 -10.59 9.47
N ARG A 82 15.64 -11.62 9.18
CA ARG A 82 15.88 -12.61 8.12
C ARG A 82 15.34 -12.11 6.77
N ARG A 83 16.24 -12.03 5.78
CA ARG A 83 15.92 -11.51 4.43
C ARG A 83 14.76 -12.24 3.75
N ASN A 84 14.73 -13.57 3.84
CA ASN A 84 13.70 -14.40 3.21
C ASN A 84 12.29 -14.08 3.72
N ILE A 85 12.16 -13.76 5.00
CA ILE A 85 10.89 -13.40 5.63
C ILE A 85 10.48 -11.99 5.21
N ARG A 86 11.42 -11.04 5.23
CA ARG A 86 11.17 -9.67 4.74
C ARG A 86 10.71 -9.65 3.29
N GLN A 87 11.39 -10.37 2.39
CA GLN A 87 11.00 -10.45 0.98
C GLN A 87 9.58 -11.02 0.83
N MET A 88 9.26 -12.11 1.54
CA MET A 88 7.92 -12.68 1.50
C MET A 88 6.87 -11.68 1.99
N ALA A 89 7.11 -11.02 3.12
CA ALA A 89 6.21 -10.01 3.67
C ALA A 89 6.05 -8.81 2.73
N PHE A 90 7.13 -8.36 2.09
CA PHE A 90 7.12 -7.30 1.10
C PHE A 90 6.25 -7.65 -0.11
N ASN A 91 6.35 -8.88 -0.61
CA ASN A 91 5.52 -9.35 -1.73
C ASN A 91 4.03 -9.38 -1.35
N ILE A 92 3.71 -9.80 -0.12
CA ILE A 92 2.34 -9.77 0.40
C ILE A 92 1.86 -8.33 0.56
N LEU A 93 2.70 -7.41 1.04
CA LEU A 93 2.35 -6.01 1.18
C LEU A 93 2.08 -5.35 -0.19
N ILE A 94 2.88 -5.66 -1.22
CA ILE A 94 2.61 -5.24 -2.60
C ILE A 94 1.25 -5.77 -3.08
N LEU A 95 0.94 -7.04 -2.78
CA LEU A 95 -0.35 -7.64 -3.11
C LEU A 95 -1.51 -6.90 -2.41
N LEU A 96 -1.32 -6.48 -1.15
CA LEU A 96 -2.29 -5.67 -0.41
C LEU A 96 -2.51 -4.30 -1.07
N PHE A 97 -1.45 -3.59 -1.47
CA PHE A 97 -1.60 -2.32 -2.21
C PHE A 97 -2.34 -2.50 -3.53
N LYS A 98 -2.09 -3.60 -4.26
CA LYS A 98 -2.76 -3.89 -5.54
C LYS A 98 -4.24 -4.23 -5.37
N ARG A 99 -4.57 -5.06 -4.38
CA ARG A 99 -5.93 -5.64 -4.21
C ARG A 99 -6.83 -4.83 -3.31
N TYR A 100 -6.26 -4.18 -2.30
CA TYR A 100 -6.99 -3.51 -1.23
C TYR A 100 -6.47 -2.10 -0.94
N PRO A 101 -6.30 -1.22 -1.94
CA PRO A 101 -5.83 0.14 -1.71
C PRO A 101 -6.74 0.91 -0.72
N LYS A 102 -8.06 0.66 -0.79
CA LYS A 102 -9.06 1.20 0.15
C LYS A 102 -8.92 0.70 1.58
N LEU A 103 -8.30 -0.44 1.82
CA LEU A 103 -8.04 -0.91 3.20
C LEU A 103 -6.71 -0.37 3.71
N CYS A 104 -5.78 -0.05 2.81
CA CYS A 104 -4.44 0.42 3.15
C CYS A 104 -4.37 1.94 3.40
N TYR A 105 -5.08 2.76 2.62
CA TYR A 105 -4.84 4.22 2.52
C TYR A 105 -4.97 5.01 3.83
N GLN A 106 -5.72 4.49 4.82
CA GLN A 106 -5.92 5.13 6.13
C GLN A 106 -5.14 4.47 7.28
N LYS A 107 -4.30 3.47 6.98
CA LYS A 107 -3.55 2.76 8.02
C LYS A 107 -2.15 3.36 8.17
N GLU A 108 -2.00 4.17 9.21
CA GLU A 108 -0.74 4.83 9.59
C GLU A 108 0.41 3.83 9.74
N GLU A 109 0.16 2.70 10.42
CA GLU A 109 1.17 1.66 10.61
C GLU A 109 1.73 1.11 9.27
N ILE A 110 0.87 1.01 8.23
CA ILE A 110 1.31 0.56 6.91
C ILE A 110 2.15 1.67 6.24
N PHE A 111 1.71 2.92 6.36
CA PHE A 111 2.42 4.08 5.82
C PHE A 111 3.82 4.18 6.41
N GLU A 112 3.92 4.22 7.74
CA GLU A 112 5.17 4.41 8.47
C GLU A 112 6.13 3.24 8.28
N LYS A 113 5.65 1.98 8.43
CA LYS A 113 6.53 0.83 8.32
C LYS A 113 7.02 0.57 6.90
N PHE A 114 6.24 0.90 5.89
CA PHE A 114 6.73 0.83 4.51
C PHE A 114 7.88 1.81 4.28
N LEU A 115 7.72 3.07 4.72
CA LEU A 115 8.78 4.07 4.64
C LEU A 115 10.02 3.69 5.46
N LEU A 116 9.82 3.16 6.68
CA LEU A 116 10.91 2.65 7.53
C LEU A 116 11.72 1.55 6.84
N VAL A 117 11.06 0.66 6.09
CA VAL A 117 11.73 -0.41 5.34
C VAL A 117 12.52 0.14 4.15
N LEU A 118 12.06 1.23 3.52
CA LEU A 118 12.77 1.90 2.43
C LEU A 118 13.99 2.69 2.92
N ASP A 119 13.87 3.33 4.08
CA ASP A 119 14.95 4.10 4.71
C ASP A 119 16.01 3.20 5.37
N GLY A 120 15.60 1.98 5.76
CA GLY A 120 16.49 1.03 6.41
C GLY A 120 17.59 0.46 5.51
N PRO A 121 18.73 0.04 6.09
CA PRO A 121 19.85 -0.54 5.34
C PRO A 121 19.53 -1.94 4.77
N ARG A 122 18.44 -2.56 5.20
CA ARG A 122 18.07 -3.95 4.91
C ARG A 122 16.87 -4.03 3.97
N ARG A 123 17.08 -3.61 2.72
CA ARG A 123 16.04 -3.65 1.70
C ARG A 123 15.42 -5.05 1.57
N PRO A 124 14.10 -5.13 1.32
CA PRO A 124 13.40 -6.41 1.26
C PRO A 124 13.71 -7.16 -0.03
N THR A 125 14.04 -6.45 -1.12
CA THR A 125 14.39 -6.99 -2.45
C THR A 125 15.62 -6.28 -3.02
N ASP A 126 16.39 -7.01 -3.82
CA ASP A 126 17.46 -6.46 -4.66
C ASP A 126 16.96 -6.13 -6.08
N ASP A 127 15.74 -6.58 -6.42
CA ASP A 127 15.13 -6.27 -7.72
C ASP A 127 14.64 -4.82 -7.73
N ARG A 128 15.39 -3.97 -8.42
CA ARG A 128 15.07 -2.54 -8.57
C ARG A 128 13.70 -2.29 -9.19
N LYS A 129 13.27 -3.12 -10.13
CA LYS A 129 11.97 -2.97 -10.79
C LYS A 129 10.85 -3.29 -9.80
N GLU A 130 10.99 -4.37 -9.05
CA GLU A 130 10.04 -4.75 -7.99
C GLU A 130 9.94 -3.65 -6.92
N LEU A 131 11.08 -3.09 -6.51
CA LEU A 131 11.14 -1.97 -5.56
C LEU A 131 10.43 -0.72 -6.10
N LEU A 132 10.70 -0.31 -7.34
CA LEU A 132 10.06 0.84 -7.97
C LEU A 132 8.55 0.63 -8.14
N ASP A 133 8.12 -0.58 -8.54
CA ASP A 133 6.71 -0.93 -8.63
C ASP A 133 6.01 -0.84 -7.26
N ALA A 134 6.68 -1.27 -6.19
CA ALA A 134 6.16 -1.15 -4.83
C ALA A 134 6.02 0.31 -4.38
N ILE A 135 7.04 1.14 -4.61
CA ILE A 135 7.01 2.57 -4.30
C ILE A 135 5.88 3.27 -5.07
N TYR A 136 5.74 2.98 -6.36
CA TYR A 136 4.65 3.54 -7.15
C TYR A 136 3.28 3.16 -6.59
N LEU A 137 3.06 1.88 -6.26
CA LEU A 137 1.80 1.41 -5.68
C LEU A 137 1.51 2.04 -4.32
N PHE A 138 2.54 2.21 -3.49
CA PHE A 138 2.45 2.94 -2.23
C PHE A 138 2.00 4.39 -2.47
N LEU A 139 2.67 5.10 -3.38
CA LEU A 139 2.30 6.47 -3.72
C LEU A 139 0.86 6.54 -4.23
N VAL A 140 0.44 5.66 -5.15
CA VAL A 140 -0.95 5.60 -5.64
C VAL A 140 -1.94 5.35 -4.51
N THR A 141 -1.64 4.43 -3.60
CA THR A 141 -2.52 4.06 -2.48
C THR A 141 -2.76 5.24 -1.54
N PHE A 142 -1.69 5.92 -1.13
CA PHE A 142 -1.73 6.99 -0.13
C PHE A 142 -1.93 8.40 -0.70
N SER A 143 -1.93 8.54 -2.03
CA SER A 143 -2.23 9.80 -2.75
C SER A 143 -3.67 9.85 -3.26
N THR A 144 -4.57 9.06 -2.70
CA THR A 144 -5.99 9.09 -3.06
C THR A 144 -6.62 10.41 -2.58
N PHE A 145 -6.41 11.47 -3.36
CA PHE A 145 -7.02 12.78 -3.18
C PHE A 145 -8.49 12.66 -3.57
N SER A 146 -9.36 12.47 -2.56
CA SER A 146 -10.80 12.71 -2.66
C SER A 146 -11.51 12.17 -3.91
N ASP A 147 -11.09 11.03 -4.46
CA ASP A 147 -11.85 10.38 -5.51
C ASP A 147 -13.09 9.79 -4.85
N ASN A 148 -14.22 10.49 -4.95
CA ASN A 148 -15.52 10.02 -4.47
C ASN A 148 -15.92 8.69 -5.12
N SER A 149 -15.22 8.27 -6.19
CA SER A 149 -15.33 6.94 -6.82
C SER A 149 -14.78 5.79 -5.96
N LEU A 150 -13.94 6.09 -4.96
CA LEU A 150 -13.45 5.11 -3.99
C LEU A 150 -14.30 5.06 -2.70
N ILE A 151 -15.32 5.92 -2.56
CA ILE A 151 -16.34 5.77 -1.52
C ILE A 151 -17.04 4.44 -1.80
N TRP A 152 -17.24 3.66 -0.74
CA TRP A 152 -18.02 2.43 -0.80
C TRP A 152 -19.36 2.70 -1.50
N PRO A 153 -19.86 1.81 -2.38
CA PRO A 153 -21.23 1.96 -2.85
C PRO A 153 -22.12 1.99 -1.60
N GLU A 154 -22.82 3.10 -1.38
CA GLU A 154 -23.85 3.20 -0.35
C GLU A 154 -24.79 2.02 -0.57
N ARG A 155 -24.80 1.07 0.38
CA ARG A 155 -25.71 -0.07 0.31
C ARG A 155 -27.07 0.40 0.82
N GLU A 156 -27.95 0.82 -0.09
CA GLU A 156 -29.37 0.98 0.23
C GLU A 156 -30.01 -0.40 0.37
N LEU A 157 -30.38 -0.78 1.59
CA LEU A 157 -31.22 -1.94 1.85
C LEU A 157 -32.68 -1.46 1.92
N LYS A 158 -33.50 -1.87 0.94
CA LYS A 158 -34.95 -1.74 1.03
C LYS A 158 -35.49 -2.86 1.90
N ILE A 159 -35.97 -2.51 3.09
CA ILE A 159 -36.67 -3.43 3.97
C ILE A 159 -38.16 -3.29 3.68
N ASN A 160 -38.75 -4.32 3.07
CA ASN A 160 -40.19 -4.39 2.89
C ASN A 160 -40.80 -5.09 4.09
N PHE A 161 -41.51 -4.35 4.94
CA PHE A 161 -42.32 -4.95 5.99
C PHE A 161 -43.65 -5.42 5.40
N SER A 162 -43.86 -6.73 5.30
CA SER A 162 -45.17 -7.29 4.98
C SER A 162 -46.02 -7.39 6.25
N CYS A 163 -46.48 -6.26 6.75
CA CYS A 163 -47.68 -6.21 7.60
C CYS A 163 -48.68 -5.28 6.93
N LYS A 164 -49.98 -5.48 7.21
CA LYS A 164 -51.13 -5.01 6.42
C LYS A 164 -51.24 -3.49 6.14
N GLU A 165 -50.27 -2.69 6.57
CA GLU A 165 -50.11 -1.27 6.25
C GLU A 165 -48.72 -1.05 5.64
N GLN A 166 -48.67 -0.86 4.32
CA GLN A 166 -47.43 -0.62 3.58
C GLN A 166 -46.82 0.73 3.97
N THR A 167 -45.87 0.72 4.89
CA THR A 167 -44.95 1.84 5.11
C THR A 167 -43.56 1.43 4.61
N ASN A 168 -43.23 1.81 3.38
CA ASN A 168 -41.89 1.64 2.84
C ASN A 168 -40.95 2.62 3.56
N SER A 169 -40.14 2.13 4.48
CA SER A 169 -39.09 2.91 5.14
C SER A 169 -37.74 2.57 4.54
N THR A 170 -37.13 3.53 3.85
CA THR A 170 -35.75 3.42 3.35
C THR A 170 -34.78 3.69 4.50
N VAL A 171 -34.16 2.63 5.01
CA VAL A 171 -33.12 2.75 6.04
C VAL A 171 -31.76 2.88 5.35
N ARG A 172 -31.14 4.06 5.46
CA ARG A 172 -29.75 4.26 5.05
C ARG A 172 -28.84 3.60 6.09
N LEU A 173 -28.46 2.35 5.85
CA LEU A 173 -27.40 1.70 6.60
C LEU A 173 -26.07 2.21 6.04
N LEU A 174 -25.57 3.30 6.60
CA LEU A 174 -24.14 3.58 6.54
C LEU A 174 -23.46 2.35 7.16
N PRO A 175 -22.51 1.67 6.48
CA PRO A 175 -21.68 0.70 7.16
C PRO A 175 -20.93 1.50 8.22
N ASN A 176 -21.36 1.43 9.48
CA ASN A 176 -20.48 1.80 10.57
C ASN A 176 -19.31 0.81 10.47
N PRO A 177 -18.08 1.24 10.13
CA PRO A 177 -16.94 0.33 10.04
C PRO A 177 -16.65 -0.37 11.39
N ASN A 178 -17.28 0.09 12.48
CA ASN A 178 -17.06 -0.34 13.86
C ASN A 178 -18.26 -1.10 14.44
N CYS A 179 -18.65 -2.24 13.87
CA CYS A 179 -19.74 -3.07 14.45
C CYS A 179 -19.30 -3.89 15.69
N PHE A 180 -18.12 -3.60 16.26
CA PHE A 180 -17.60 -4.14 17.51
C PHE A 180 -16.92 -3.02 18.31
N ASP A 181 -17.73 -2.18 18.96
CA ASP A 181 -17.25 -1.12 19.84
C ASP A 181 -16.99 -1.67 21.25
N PHE A 182 -15.71 -1.91 21.59
CA PHE A 182 -15.28 -2.01 22.98
C PHE A 182 -14.89 -0.60 23.46
N PRO A 183 -15.64 0.02 24.40
CA PRO A 183 -15.49 1.43 24.75
C PRO A 183 -14.20 1.79 25.52
N VAL A 184 -13.30 0.84 25.73
CA VAL A 184 -12.09 1.02 26.55
C VAL A 184 -10.87 1.42 25.71
N LEU A 185 -10.92 1.36 24.37
CA LEU A 185 -9.70 1.46 23.53
C LEU A 185 -9.69 2.55 22.45
N TYR A 186 -10.69 3.44 22.32
CA TYR A 186 -10.65 4.47 21.27
C TYR A 186 -10.88 5.90 21.77
N ASN A 187 -9.85 6.72 21.56
CA ASN A 187 -9.97 8.16 21.39
C ASN A 187 -10.67 8.45 20.04
N LYS A 188 -11.67 9.33 20.07
CA LYS A 188 -12.32 9.91 18.89
C LYS A 188 -11.30 10.52 17.93
N THR A 189 -11.21 10.03 16.69
CA THR A 189 -10.87 10.83 15.49
C THR A 189 -11.33 10.12 14.21
N ASP A 190 -12.61 10.24 13.85
CA ASP A 190 -13.11 9.98 12.50
C ASP A 190 -12.81 11.18 11.58
N THR A 191 -11.54 11.54 11.47
CA THR A 191 -11.06 12.42 10.39
C THR A 191 -10.41 11.53 9.35
N LYS A 192 -10.92 11.51 8.12
CA LYS A 192 -10.26 10.82 6.99
C LYS A 192 -8.81 11.32 6.91
N THR A 193 -7.85 10.51 7.36
CA THR A 193 -6.44 10.89 7.37
C THR A 193 -5.82 10.59 6.01
N PHE A 194 -5.61 11.64 5.21
CA PHE A 194 -4.83 11.55 3.99
C PHE A 194 -3.38 11.87 4.32
N PHE A 195 -2.54 10.84 4.51
CA PHE A 195 -1.17 11.03 5.00
C PHE A 195 -0.35 11.95 4.09
N LEU A 196 -0.41 11.78 2.76
CA LEU A 196 0.33 12.64 1.84
C LEU A 196 -0.26 14.06 1.67
N GLN A 197 -1.38 14.36 2.33
CA GLN A 197 -1.89 15.74 2.48
C GLN A 197 -1.39 16.41 3.76
N LYS A 198 -0.72 15.69 4.66
CA LYS A 198 -0.05 16.26 5.82
C LYS A 198 1.38 16.64 5.43
N SER A 199 1.80 17.83 5.79
CA SER A 199 3.13 18.37 5.51
C SER A 199 4.26 17.45 5.97
N ASP A 200 4.26 17.07 7.25
CA ASP A 200 5.31 16.25 7.84
C ASP A 200 5.42 14.87 7.17
N SER A 201 4.28 14.22 6.93
CA SER A 201 4.22 12.91 6.29
C SER A 201 4.67 12.96 4.83
N LEU A 202 4.31 14.01 4.08
CA LEU A 202 4.78 14.22 2.72
C LEU A 202 6.29 14.48 2.69
N LEU A 203 6.79 15.37 3.56
CA LEU A 203 8.21 15.68 3.65
C LEU A 203 9.02 14.43 4.01
N TYR A 204 8.58 13.65 5.00
CA TYR A 204 9.21 12.39 5.37
C TYR A 204 9.25 11.41 4.19
N CYS A 205 8.13 11.23 3.49
CA CYS A 205 8.03 10.41 2.29
C CYS A 205 9.03 10.86 1.19
N CYS A 206 9.08 12.14 0.89
CA CYS A 206 9.99 12.71 -0.10
C CYS A 206 11.47 12.57 0.32
N LYS A 207 11.78 12.80 1.60
CA LYS A 207 13.15 12.65 2.16
C LYS A 207 13.68 11.22 2.03
N ILE A 208 12.81 10.21 2.00
CA ILE A 208 13.20 8.81 1.80
C ILE A 208 13.23 8.42 0.31
N ILE A 209 12.16 8.74 -0.43
CA ILE A 209 12.00 8.25 -1.80
C ILE A 209 12.92 9.00 -2.78
N CYS A 210 13.10 10.31 -2.64
CA CYS A 210 13.92 11.08 -3.59
C CYS A 210 15.40 10.63 -3.60
N PRO A 211 16.09 10.48 -2.46
CA PRO A 211 17.45 9.94 -2.44
C PRO A 211 17.53 8.50 -2.96
N LEU A 212 16.52 7.67 -2.67
CA LEU A 212 16.46 6.30 -3.18
C LEU A 212 16.36 6.28 -4.72
N LEU A 213 15.49 7.10 -5.30
CA LEU A 213 15.37 7.23 -6.76
C LEU A 213 16.67 7.77 -7.36
N LEU A 214 17.31 8.75 -6.70
CA LEU A 214 18.58 9.31 -7.13
C LEU A 214 19.70 8.25 -7.18
N SER A 215 19.83 7.44 -6.11
CA SER A 215 20.77 6.31 -6.05
C SER A 215 20.56 5.35 -7.22
N ILE A 216 19.31 4.96 -7.47
CA ILE A 216 18.98 4.06 -8.56
C ILE A 216 19.34 4.69 -9.92
N ILE A 217 19.03 5.96 -10.15
CA ILE A 217 19.39 6.65 -11.40
C ILE A 217 20.91 6.60 -11.63
N TYR A 218 21.71 6.94 -10.62
CA TYR A 218 23.17 6.93 -10.75
C TYR A 218 23.74 5.52 -10.99
N GLU A 219 23.21 4.50 -10.34
CA GLU A 219 23.58 3.12 -10.60
C GLU A 219 23.27 2.72 -12.06
N MET A 220 22.11 3.12 -12.59
CA MET A 220 21.70 2.79 -13.96
C MET A 220 22.53 3.52 -15.02
N GLU A 221 23.09 4.70 -14.73
CA GLU A 221 23.97 5.42 -15.67
C GLU A 221 25.25 4.65 -15.99
N CYS A 222 25.63 3.65 -15.17
CA CYS A 222 26.79 2.79 -15.37
C CYS A 222 26.47 1.43 -16.01
N GLU A 223 25.20 1.13 -16.30
CA GLU A 223 24.76 -0.19 -16.78
C GLU A 223 24.42 -0.21 -18.28
N SER A 224 24.39 -1.40 -18.88
CA SER A 224 24.10 -1.60 -20.31
C SER A 224 22.64 -1.28 -20.69
N ASP A 225 22.44 -0.68 -21.88
CA ASP A 225 21.15 -0.13 -22.35
C ASP A 225 19.92 -1.05 -22.26
N LYS A 226 20.09 -2.38 -22.38
CA LYS A 226 18.97 -3.34 -22.40
C LYS A 226 18.24 -3.45 -21.06
N LEU A 227 18.94 -3.32 -19.94
CA LEU A 227 18.36 -3.35 -18.58
C LEU A 227 17.93 -1.95 -18.12
N VAL A 228 18.57 -0.92 -18.68
CA VAL A 228 18.33 0.49 -18.36
C VAL A 228 16.91 0.91 -18.73
N ASN A 229 16.46 0.65 -19.96
CA ASN A 229 15.17 1.14 -20.45
C ASN A 229 13.93 0.80 -19.58
N PRO A 230 13.68 -0.46 -19.16
CA PRO A 230 12.52 -0.78 -18.34
C PRO A 230 12.60 -0.15 -16.93
N ILE A 231 13.78 -0.08 -16.34
CA ILE A 231 13.98 0.52 -15.01
C ILE A 231 13.79 2.04 -15.09
N MET A 232 14.40 2.71 -16.07
CA MET A 232 14.25 4.16 -16.26
C MET A 232 12.80 4.57 -16.55
N SER A 233 12.04 3.73 -17.28
CA SER A 233 10.60 3.93 -17.47
C SER A 233 9.83 3.89 -16.14
N ARG A 234 10.18 2.96 -15.24
CA ARG A 234 9.57 2.87 -13.90
C ARG A 234 9.99 4.01 -12.98
N ILE A 235 11.24 4.47 -13.07
CA ILE A 235 11.68 5.68 -12.37
C ILE A 235 10.86 6.88 -12.82
N ASN A 236 10.69 7.07 -14.14
CA ASN A 236 9.89 8.16 -14.69
C ASN A 236 8.44 8.13 -14.16
N LEU A 237 7.81 6.95 -14.17
CA LEU A 237 6.45 6.76 -13.65
C LEU A 237 6.34 7.11 -12.16
N THR A 238 7.26 6.59 -11.34
CA THR A 238 7.29 6.82 -9.89
C THR A 238 7.55 8.30 -9.57
N LEU A 239 8.53 8.90 -10.23
CA LEU A 239 8.89 10.31 -10.05
C LEU A 239 7.76 11.24 -10.48
N ASN A 240 7.10 10.98 -11.62
CA ASN A 240 5.94 11.76 -12.04
C ASN A 240 4.85 11.74 -10.98
N LYS A 241 4.53 10.56 -10.44
CA LYS A 241 3.50 10.44 -9.41
C LYS A 241 3.88 11.18 -8.12
N LEU A 242 5.14 11.13 -7.71
CA LEU A 242 5.63 11.89 -6.56
C LEU A 242 5.55 13.41 -6.79
N ILE A 243 5.89 13.87 -8.00
CA ILE A 243 5.74 15.28 -8.40
C ILE A 243 4.27 15.70 -8.42
N ASP A 244 3.37 14.86 -8.95
CA ASP A 244 1.91 15.12 -8.94
C ASP A 244 1.43 15.37 -7.50
N ILE A 245 1.83 14.51 -6.57
CA ILE A 245 1.47 14.62 -5.15
C ILE A 245 2.00 15.93 -4.55
N ALA A 246 3.26 16.27 -4.81
CA ALA A 246 3.86 17.49 -4.30
C ALA A 246 3.21 18.76 -4.87
N ILE A 247 2.91 18.79 -6.18
CA ILE A 247 2.22 19.93 -6.81
C ILE A 247 0.82 20.11 -6.21
N ILE A 248 0.03 19.04 -6.13
CA ILE A 248 -1.33 19.09 -5.55
C ILE A 248 -1.27 19.56 -4.10
N PHE A 249 -0.29 19.10 -3.32
CA PHE A 249 -0.10 19.57 -1.95
C PHE A 249 0.18 21.07 -1.88
N ILE A 250 1.11 21.57 -2.70
CA ILE A 250 1.49 22.99 -2.73
C ILE A 250 0.31 23.87 -3.17
N GLU A 251 -0.45 23.43 -4.20
CA GLU A 251 -1.63 24.13 -4.70
C GLU A 251 -2.73 24.25 -3.64
N ASN A 252 -2.92 23.21 -2.82
CA ASN A 252 -3.91 23.21 -1.74
C ASN A 252 -3.43 23.97 -0.48
N ASN A 253 -2.11 24.03 -0.24
CA ASN A 253 -1.52 24.62 0.97
C ASN A 253 -0.66 25.86 0.67
N GLN A 254 -1.22 26.81 -0.08
CA GLN A 254 -0.49 27.99 -0.59
C GLN A 254 0.21 28.85 0.48
N LYS A 255 -0.18 28.73 1.76
CA LYS A 255 0.35 29.53 2.88
C LYS A 255 1.63 28.96 3.51
N GLU A 256 2.04 27.75 3.15
CA GLU A 256 3.14 27.02 3.80
C GLU A 256 4.49 27.17 3.06
N ASN A 257 5.00 28.41 2.95
CA ASN A 257 6.22 28.70 2.18
C ASN A 257 7.45 27.89 2.64
N GLN A 258 7.60 27.63 3.94
CA GLN A 258 8.71 26.82 4.48
C GLN A 258 8.73 25.39 3.91
N ILE A 259 7.56 24.78 3.73
CA ILE A 259 7.44 23.41 3.22
C ILE A 259 7.74 23.36 1.72
N LYS A 260 7.37 24.42 0.98
CA LYS A 260 7.75 24.57 -0.43
C LYS A 260 9.27 24.61 -0.59
N ASP A 261 9.96 25.37 0.26
CA ASP A 261 11.42 25.46 0.25
C ASP A 261 12.07 24.11 0.59
N GLU A 262 11.55 23.38 1.58
CA GLU A 262 12.03 22.03 1.89
C GLU A 262 11.83 21.05 0.73
N LEU A 263 10.64 21.03 0.12
CA LEU A 263 10.37 20.19 -1.06
C LEU A 263 11.31 20.55 -2.20
N ARG A 264 11.50 21.84 -2.48
CA ARG A 264 12.44 22.32 -3.50
C ARG A 264 13.85 21.81 -3.25
N ASN A 265 14.32 21.85 -2.00
CA ASN A 265 15.63 21.35 -1.62
C ASN A 265 15.75 19.83 -1.79
N ILE A 266 14.71 19.08 -1.45
CA ILE A 266 14.67 17.61 -1.62
C ILE A 266 14.71 17.22 -3.11
N PHE A 267 14.02 17.95 -3.98
CA PHE A 267 13.99 17.67 -5.42
C PHE A 267 15.18 18.24 -6.20
N ALA A 268 15.95 19.17 -5.63
CA ALA A 268 17.05 19.84 -6.32
C ALA A 268 18.13 18.88 -6.86
N PRO A 269 18.57 17.83 -6.15
CA PRO A 269 19.53 16.86 -6.67
C PRO A 269 19.02 16.13 -7.91
N LEU A 270 17.73 15.75 -7.93
CA LEU A 270 17.11 15.05 -9.06
C LEU A 270 17.14 15.91 -10.33
N LYS A 271 16.97 17.25 -10.22
CA LYS A 271 17.08 18.15 -11.38
C LYS A 271 18.43 18.09 -12.09
N LYS A 272 19.50 17.72 -11.38
CA LYS A 272 20.87 17.67 -11.91
C LYS A 272 21.19 16.35 -12.62
N CYS A 273 20.33 15.34 -12.53
CA CYS A 273 20.57 14.04 -13.17
C CYS A 273 20.51 14.13 -14.70
N SER A 274 21.43 13.44 -15.38
CA SER A 274 21.50 13.47 -16.85
C SER A 274 20.20 12.97 -17.50
N PHE A 275 19.58 11.96 -16.90
CA PHE A 275 18.28 11.42 -17.31
C PHE A 275 17.16 12.47 -17.29
N ILE A 276 17.09 13.27 -16.22
CA ILE A 276 16.05 14.28 -16.03
C ILE A 276 16.31 15.46 -16.97
N ILE A 277 17.57 15.86 -17.16
CA ILE A 277 17.96 16.91 -18.10
C ILE A 277 17.58 16.53 -19.54
N LYS A 278 17.79 15.27 -19.94
CA LYS A 278 17.36 14.74 -21.25
C LYS A 278 15.83 14.78 -21.41
N SER A 279 15.09 14.57 -20.31
CA SER A 279 13.63 14.66 -20.29
C SER A 279 13.13 16.09 -20.05
N LYS A 280 13.04 16.89 -21.12
CA LYS A 280 12.50 18.26 -21.06
C LYS A 280 11.13 18.35 -20.36
N LYS A 281 10.30 17.30 -20.44
CA LYS A 281 9.00 17.22 -19.76
C LYS A 281 9.18 17.13 -18.24
N LEU A 282 10.00 16.20 -17.75
CA LEU A 282 10.23 16.03 -16.30
C LEU A 282 10.89 17.26 -15.69
N LEU A 283 11.89 17.83 -16.37
CA LEU A 283 12.57 19.02 -15.90
C LEU A 283 11.59 20.19 -15.70
N LYS A 284 10.74 20.46 -16.71
CA LYS A 284 9.67 21.48 -16.61
C LYS A 284 8.73 21.24 -15.43
N ARG A 285 8.38 19.97 -15.14
CA ARG A 285 7.50 19.63 -14.01
C ARG A 285 8.18 19.85 -12.66
N LEU A 286 9.45 19.48 -12.52
CA LEU A 286 10.23 19.79 -11.33
C LEU A 286 10.44 21.30 -11.16
N ASP A 287 10.45 22.07 -12.25
CA ASP A 287 10.49 23.53 -12.20
C ASP A 287 9.18 24.15 -11.69
N LEU A 288 8.04 23.49 -11.86
CA LEU A 288 6.78 23.93 -11.26
C LEU A 288 6.84 23.92 -9.73
N ILE A 289 7.47 22.88 -9.13
CA ILE A 289 7.69 22.83 -7.67
C ILE A 289 8.51 24.04 -7.18
N SER A 290 9.37 24.61 -8.03
CA SER A 290 10.16 25.80 -7.67
C SER A 290 9.52 27.14 -8.01
N LYS A 291 8.37 27.16 -8.70
CA LYS A 291 7.68 28.37 -9.16
C LYS A 291 6.36 28.64 -8.42
N ILE A 292 5.71 27.59 -7.90
CA ILE A 292 4.48 27.64 -7.11
C ILE A 292 4.86 27.82 -5.63
#